data_AF-A0A7K5P0B7-F1
#
_entry.id   AF-A0A7K5P0B7-F1
#
_cell.length_a   1.000
_cell.length_b   1.000
_cell.length_c   1.000
_cell.angle_alpha   90.00
_cell.angle_beta   90.00
_cell.angle_gamma   90.00
#
_symmetry.space_group_name_H-M   'P 1'
#
loop_
_entity.id
_entity.type
_entity.pdbx_description
1 polymer ?
#
loop_
_entity_poly.entity_id
_entity_poly.type
_entity_poly.pdbx_seq_one_letter_code
_entity_poly.pdbx_strand_id
1 'polypeptide(L)'
;VELVMVVDHAAFQNYRDLQRVRIRTLEIANQVDTFFQPLGVRVALVAVEVWSEGDRFAVGGSARAALERFLRWRREELLPRLPHDNAQLLTGARFDDVSVGMSAQASMCSPTRSGGVSMVSTVLVVASTVAHQLGHNLGMRHDSAGRFCDCSDLRQDRGCIMASPTGLTPGLSFSNCSRQDLERSLRQGRGWCLSNVPEPRRLAGSPSCGNGFVEPDEGCDCGLSVECTDPCCNSSSCQLMPGAECASGDACCQDCQLRRAGHPCREPLGECDLPEFCDGVSPRCPPDTFLQDGQPCAGGRALCFGGACATYEGQCQQLLGAGAGPVSSSCMASLNARGDERGHCGHFPNGSYIACAQRDAGCGMLQCQRSSTRGDRPEGSCQGTLLPGDEDVSDAAMVLPGTACGPGKVCLQHRCQNVSALGDQQCRSKCHGHGVCNNHGHCHCERGWAPPTCESPGVGGSQDSGGSALPTALLLSALLGLALALGLCCARRAGLHKRLCQLGKGTSCQYR
;
A
#
# COMPACT_ATOMS: atom_id res chain seq x y z
N VAL A 1 0.03 6.94 1.10
CA VAL A 1 -0.65 6.24 2.20
C VAL A 1 -2.00 6.90 2.44
N GLU A 2 -3.08 6.25 2.02
CA GLU A 2 -4.46 6.56 2.42
C GLU A 2 -4.69 6.11 3.87
N LEU A 3 -4.67 7.07 4.79
CA LEU A 3 -4.78 6.86 6.24
C LEU A 3 -6.21 7.10 6.73
N VAL A 4 -6.72 6.19 7.55
CA VAL A 4 -7.93 6.40 8.36
C VAL A 4 -7.54 6.52 9.82
N MET A 5 -8.02 7.56 10.49
CA MET A 5 -7.89 7.67 11.95
C MET A 5 -9.22 7.33 12.62
N VAL A 6 -9.17 6.43 13.60
CA VAL A 6 -10.33 6.04 14.41
C VAL A 6 -10.13 6.55 15.81
N VAL A 7 -11.11 7.26 16.36
CA VAL A 7 -11.06 7.83 17.72
C VAL A 7 -12.04 7.06 18.58
N ASP A 8 -11.51 6.38 19.60
CA ASP A 8 -12.34 5.60 20.50
C ASP A 8 -13.20 6.49 21.42
N HIS A 9 -14.13 5.88 22.13
CA HIS A 9 -15.05 6.59 23.00
C HIS A 9 -14.31 7.31 24.12
N ALA A 10 -13.32 6.67 24.75
CA ALA A 10 -12.52 7.28 25.82
C ALA A 10 -11.78 8.55 25.35
N ALA A 11 -11.18 8.52 24.16
CA ALA A 11 -10.52 9.67 23.55
C ALA A 11 -11.53 10.76 23.18
N PHE A 12 -12.70 10.39 22.67
CA PHE A 12 -13.77 11.35 22.38
C PHE A 12 -14.25 12.06 23.65
N GLN A 13 -14.36 11.37 24.78
CA GLN A 13 -14.79 11.93 26.07
C GLN A 13 -13.86 13.04 26.60
N ASN A 14 -12.59 13.10 26.14
CA ASN A 14 -11.67 14.18 26.51
C ASN A 14 -12.04 15.54 25.88
N TYR A 15 -12.81 15.55 24.79
CA TYR A 15 -13.20 16.76 24.06
C TYR A 15 -14.71 16.98 24.03
N ARG A 16 -15.49 15.89 23.91
CA ARG A 16 -16.95 15.85 23.77
C ARG A 16 -17.51 16.73 22.64
N ASP A 17 -16.72 16.93 21.59
CA ASP A 17 -17.07 17.75 20.44
C ASP A 17 -16.48 17.14 19.17
N LEU A 18 -17.35 16.76 18.23
CA LEU A 18 -16.97 16.17 16.95
C LEU A 18 -16.13 17.12 16.09
N GLN A 19 -16.42 18.42 16.11
CA GLN A 19 -15.63 19.40 15.34
C GLN A 19 -14.22 19.52 15.91
N ARG A 20 -14.10 19.52 17.24
CA ARG A 20 -12.79 19.55 17.90
C ARG A 20 -11.96 18.30 17.63
N VAL A 21 -12.58 17.11 17.63
CA VAL A 21 -11.91 15.85 17.26
C VAL A 21 -11.48 15.89 15.79
N ARG A 22 -12.33 16.40 14.89
CA ARG A 22 -12.02 16.56 13.47
C ARG A 22 -10.81 17.47 13.25
N ILE A 23 -10.79 18.66 13.84
CA ILE A 23 -9.66 19.60 13.69
C ILE A 23 -8.37 18.97 14.22
N ARG A 24 -8.42 18.35 15.40
CA ARG A 24 -7.24 17.73 16.00
C ARG A 24 -6.67 16.57 15.16
N THR A 25 -7.53 15.73 14.60
CA THR A 25 -7.10 14.60 13.75
C THR A 25 -6.50 15.09 12.43
N LEU A 26 -7.01 16.19 11.86
CA LEU A 26 -6.39 16.86 10.72
C LEU A 26 -4.99 17.41 11.06
N GLU A 27 -4.84 18.08 12.21
CA GLU A 27 -3.54 18.58 12.67
C GLU A 27 -2.51 17.44 12.86
N ILE A 28 -2.95 16.32 13.45
CA ILE A 28 -2.11 15.13 13.61
C ILE A 28 -1.70 14.60 12.22
N ALA A 29 -2.65 14.45 11.29
CA ALA A 29 -2.37 13.91 9.96
C ALA A 29 -1.41 14.81 9.16
N ASN A 30 -1.58 16.13 9.20
CA ASN A 30 -0.68 17.08 8.54
C ASN A 30 0.75 16.98 9.08
N GLN A 31 0.89 16.82 10.40
CA GLN A 31 2.20 16.65 11.03
C GLN A 31 2.83 15.30 10.68
N VAL A 32 2.02 14.23 10.60
CA VAL A 32 2.47 12.91 10.12
C VAL A 32 2.96 12.99 8.67
N ASP A 33 2.20 13.62 7.77
CA ASP A 33 2.63 13.82 6.37
C ASP A 33 3.98 14.54 6.30
N THR A 34 4.13 15.62 7.06
CA THR A 34 5.38 16.39 7.16
C THR A 34 6.58 15.51 7.56
N PHE A 35 6.39 14.57 8.49
CA PHE A 35 7.47 13.65 8.89
C PHE A 35 7.87 12.66 7.80
N PHE A 36 6.93 12.26 6.93
CA PHE A 36 7.17 11.27 5.88
C PHE A 36 7.65 11.88 4.54
N GLN A 37 7.40 13.18 4.31
CA GLN A 37 7.83 13.88 3.09
C GLN A 37 9.34 13.70 2.76
N PRO A 38 10.30 13.80 3.71
CA PRO A 38 11.72 13.58 3.42
C PRO A 38 12.06 12.16 2.94
N LEU A 39 11.17 11.19 3.19
CA LEU A 39 11.29 9.80 2.72
C LEU A 39 10.61 9.58 1.36
N GLY A 40 10.03 10.63 0.75
CA GLY A 40 9.28 10.51 -0.50
C GLY A 40 7.91 9.85 -0.33
N VAL A 41 7.37 9.83 0.89
CA VAL A 41 6.06 9.23 1.20
C VAL A 41 5.08 10.33 1.59
N ARG A 42 3.89 10.30 0.99
CA ARG A 42 2.77 11.18 1.38
C ARG A 42 1.74 10.42 2.20
N VAL A 43 1.24 11.04 3.27
CA VAL A 43 0.19 10.51 4.14
C VAL A 43 -1.05 11.36 4.02
N ALA A 44 -2.08 10.80 3.39
CA ALA A 44 -3.34 11.47 3.12
C ALA A 44 -4.41 10.94 4.08
N LEU A 45 -5.00 11.83 4.90
CA LEU A 45 -6.14 11.45 5.73
C LEU A 45 -7.38 11.34 4.85
N VAL A 46 -7.90 10.12 4.67
CA VAL A 46 -9.09 9.89 3.83
C VAL A 46 -10.39 9.81 4.64
N ALA A 47 -10.31 9.52 5.94
CA ALA A 47 -11.46 9.59 6.84
C ALA A 47 -11.06 9.67 8.30
N VAL A 48 -12.00 10.18 9.10
CA VAL A 48 -11.98 10.12 10.55
C VAL A 48 -13.26 9.46 11.02
N GLU A 49 -13.13 8.41 11.82
CA GLU A 49 -14.27 7.76 12.45
C GLU A 49 -14.23 7.96 13.96
N VAL A 50 -15.35 8.37 14.55
CA VAL A 50 -15.43 8.67 15.99
C VAL A 50 -16.49 7.79 16.62
N TRP A 51 -16.12 7.05 17.67
CA TRP A 51 -17.03 6.20 18.44
C TRP A 51 -17.73 7.02 19.55
N SER A 52 -18.57 7.97 19.14
CA SER A 52 -19.23 8.92 20.04
C SER A 52 -20.26 8.29 20.99
N GLU A 53 -20.87 7.17 20.60
CA GLU A 53 -21.92 6.49 21.39
C GLU A 53 -21.37 5.35 22.27
N GLY A 54 -20.16 4.88 21.99
CA GLY A 54 -19.52 3.76 22.69
C GLY A 54 -18.57 2.99 21.77
N ASP A 55 -17.61 2.28 22.36
CA ASP A 55 -16.61 1.54 21.60
C ASP A 55 -17.22 0.36 20.84
N ARG A 56 -16.69 0.06 19.65
CA ARG A 56 -17.09 -1.11 18.85
C ARG A 56 -16.56 -2.44 19.40
N PHE A 57 -15.53 -2.37 20.23
CA PHE A 57 -14.97 -3.48 20.98
C PHE A 57 -14.29 -2.97 22.25
N ALA A 58 -14.07 -3.84 23.23
CA ALA A 58 -13.36 -3.46 24.45
C ALA A 58 -11.88 -3.15 24.15
N VAL A 59 -11.43 -1.91 24.38
CA VAL A 59 -10.02 -1.54 24.16
C VAL A 59 -9.12 -2.21 25.20
N GLY A 60 -9.43 -2.07 26.50
CA GLY A 60 -8.69 -2.72 27.60
C GLY A 60 -7.30 -2.12 27.86
N GLY A 61 -6.54 -2.74 28.78
CA GLY A 61 -5.21 -2.28 29.20
C GLY A 61 -4.01 -2.90 28.47
N SER A 62 -4.23 -3.89 27.59
CA SER A 62 -3.14 -4.44 26.75
C SER A 62 -3.22 -3.87 25.34
N ALA A 63 -2.16 -3.20 24.91
CA ALA A 63 -2.01 -2.66 23.56
C ALA A 63 -2.06 -3.77 22.50
N ARG A 64 -1.46 -4.93 22.79
CA ARG A 64 -1.50 -6.08 21.89
C ARG A 64 -2.92 -6.56 21.65
N ALA A 65 -3.65 -6.79 22.73
CA ALA A 65 -5.02 -7.27 22.65
C ALA A 65 -5.93 -6.22 21.97
N ALA A 66 -5.70 -4.93 22.21
CA ALA A 66 -6.39 -3.84 21.53
C ALA A 66 -6.10 -3.82 20.02
N LEU A 67 -4.83 -3.94 19.62
CA LEU A 67 -4.41 -3.98 18.22
C LEU A 67 -5.03 -5.16 17.47
N GLU A 68 -5.01 -6.36 18.05
CA GLU A 68 -5.60 -7.55 17.42
C GLU A 68 -7.12 -7.40 17.20
N ARG A 69 -7.84 -6.83 18.18
CA ARG A 69 -9.28 -6.55 18.03
C ARG A 69 -9.52 -5.45 17.01
N PHE A 70 -8.71 -4.40 17.02
CA PHE A 70 -8.80 -3.29 16.07
C PHE A 70 -8.58 -3.75 14.63
N LEU A 71 -7.54 -4.55 14.38
CA LEU A 71 -7.25 -5.08 13.04
C LEU A 71 -8.32 -6.05 12.54
N ARG A 72 -8.91 -6.85 13.44
CA ARG A 72 -10.06 -7.71 13.11
C ARG A 72 -11.27 -6.88 12.71
N TRP A 73 -11.63 -5.89 13.53
CA TRP A 73 -12.72 -4.95 13.25
C TRP A 73 -12.48 -4.18 11.94
N ARG A 74 -11.24 -3.71 11.72
CA ARG A 74 -10.84 -3.02 10.48
C ARG A 74 -11.17 -3.89 9.26
N ARG A 75 -10.79 -5.17 9.30
CA ARG A 75 -11.02 -6.12 8.21
C ARG A 75 -12.50 -6.41 7.98
N GLU A 76 -13.25 -6.61 9.06
CA GLU A 76 -14.63 -7.10 9.00
C GLU A 76 -15.66 -5.98 8.77
N GLU A 77 -15.39 -4.77 9.25
CA GLU A 77 -16.35 -3.66 9.24
C GLU A 77 -15.87 -2.39 8.53
N LEU A 78 -14.60 -1.98 8.67
CA LEU A 78 -14.12 -0.71 8.11
C LEU A 78 -13.74 -0.83 6.62
N LEU A 79 -12.90 -1.80 6.27
CA LEU A 79 -12.42 -2.01 4.90
C LEU A 79 -13.55 -2.23 3.87
N PRO A 80 -14.62 -3.02 4.16
CA PRO A 80 -15.69 -3.24 3.20
C PRO A 80 -16.47 -1.98 2.79
N ARG A 81 -16.53 -0.96 3.66
CA ARG A 81 -17.27 0.28 3.41
C ARG A 81 -16.38 1.46 3.04
N LEU A 82 -15.10 1.41 3.40
CA LEU A 82 -14.14 2.47 3.16
C LEU A 82 -12.79 1.84 2.79
N PRO A 83 -12.43 1.75 1.50
CA PRO A 83 -11.09 1.33 1.07
C PRO A 83 -10.02 2.24 1.66
N HIS A 84 -8.89 1.71 2.12
CA HIS A 84 -7.77 2.52 2.63
C HIS A 84 -6.54 1.64 2.85
N ASP A 85 -5.35 2.25 2.84
CA ASP A 85 -4.08 1.54 2.98
C ASP A 85 -3.83 1.10 4.42
N ASN A 86 -4.10 2.00 5.37
CA ASN A 86 -3.76 1.82 6.79
C ASN A 86 -4.77 2.53 7.71
N ALA A 87 -5.05 1.94 8.87
CA ALA A 87 -5.87 2.58 9.89
C ALA A 87 -5.15 2.67 11.23
N GLN A 88 -5.34 3.78 11.95
CA GLN A 88 -4.72 4.02 13.26
C GLN A 88 -5.80 4.34 14.29
N LEU A 89 -5.85 3.57 15.38
CA LEU A 89 -6.74 3.82 16.51
C LEU A 89 -6.08 4.78 17.50
N LEU A 90 -6.74 5.89 17.78
CA LEU A 90 -6.39 6.86 18.81
C LEU A 90 -7.25 6.59 20.04
N THR A 91 -6.62 6.14 21.13
CA THR A 91 -7.33 5.70 22.33
C THR A 91 -7.08 6.58 23.54
N GLY A 92 -8.15 6.82 24.33
CA GLY A 92 -8.07 7.43 25.66
C GLY A 92 -7.62 6.47 26.76
N ALA A 93 -7.53 5.17 26.47
CA ALA A 93 -7.07 4.16 27.42
C ALA A 93 -5.57 4.28 27.67
N ARG A 94 -5.14 3.78 28.84
CA ARG A 94 -3.73 3.60 29.17
C ARG A 94 -3.38 2.12 29.01
N PHE A 95 -2.23 1.85 28.41
CA PHE A 95 -1.72 0.49 28.29
C PHE A 95 -0.69 0.17 29.37
N ASP A 96 -0.71 -1.07 29.84
CA ASP A 96 0.17 -1.60 30.87
C ASP A 96 1.44 -2.24 30.28
N ASP A 97 1.39 -2.64 29.01
CA ASP A 97 2.40 -3.43 28.29
C ASP A 97 3.29 -2.61 27.34
N VAL A 98 2.95 -1.34 27.06
CA VAL A 98 3.74 -0.46 26.18
C VAL A 98 3.67 1.00 26.65
N SER A 99 4.65 1.81 26.24
CA SER A 99 4.74 3.22 26.64
C SER A 99 3.75 4.14 25.91
N VAL A 100 3.47 3.91 24.62
CA VAL A 100 2.66 4.85 23.81
C VAL A 100 1.72 4.20 22.79
N GLY A 101 1.99 2.99 22.31
CA GLY A 101 1.24 2.38 21.23
C GLY A 101 1.83 1.06 20.76
N MET A 102 1.16 0.42 19.79
CA MET A 102 1.61 -0.83 19.18
C MET A 102 1.14 -0.93 17.72
N SER A 103 1.92 -1.57 16.86
CA SER A 103 1.56 -1.84 15.46
C SER A 103 2.09 -3.19 14.97
N ALA A 104 1.76 -3.57 13.74
CA ALA A 104 2.28 -4.78 13.11
C ALA A 104 3.45 -4.47 12.17
N GLN A 105 4.53 -5.24 12.26
CA GLN A 105 5.72 -5.05 11.42
C GLN A 105 5.45 -5.36 9.93
N ALA A 106 5.94 -4.49 9.04
CA ALA A 106 5.98 -4.69 7.59
C ALA A 106 4.63 -5.14 7.00
N SER A 107 3.56 -4.53 7.49
CA SER A 107 2.17 -4.95 7.30
C SER A 107 1.37 -4.03 6.38
N MET A 108 1.98 -2.95 5.87
CA MET A 108 1.34 -2.03 4.94
C MET A 108 0.64 -2.77 3.79
N CYS A 109 -0.54 -2.27 3.39
CA CYS A 109 -1.44 -2.88 2.40
C CYS A 109 -2.07 -4.23 2.79
N SER A 110 -1.67 -4.84 3.92
CA SER A 110 -2.28 -6.07 4.39
C SER A 110 -3.72 -5.81 4.86
N PRO A 111 -4.72 -6.57 4.37
CA PRO A 111 -6.10 -6.42 4.83
C PRO A 111 -6.27 -6.79 6.30
N THR A 112 -5.42 -7.68 6.83
CA THR A 112 -5.50 -8.19 8.20
C THR A 112 -4.56 -7.51 9.18
N ARG A 113 -3.52 -6.81 8.70
CA ARG A 113 -2.43 -6.32 9.57
C ARG A 113 -2.07 -4.84 9.41
N SER A 114 -2.54 -4.15 8.38
CA SER A 114 -2.15 -2.75 8.13
C SER A 114 -2.85 -1.79 9.09
N GLY A 115 -2.22 -1.57 10.24
CA GLY A 115 -2.67 -0.59 11.22
C GLY A 115 -1.88 -0.57 12.52
N GLY A 116 -2.31 0.31 13.42
CA GLY A 116 -1.71 0.51 14.73
C GLY A 116 -2.70 1.09 15.75
N VAL A 117 -2.29 1.09 17.02
CA VAL A 117 -3.01 1.70 18.15
C VAL A 117 -2.07 2.68 18.85
N SER A 118 -2.56 3.87 19.20
CA SER A 118 -1.78 4.94 19.81
C SER A 118 -2.57 5.61 20.93
N MET A 119 -1.94 5.81 22.09
CA MET A 119 -2.55 6.56 23.19
C MET A 119 -2.64 8.05 22.85
N VAL A 120 -3.75 8.70 23.21
CA VAL A 120 -3.91 10.14 22.99
C VAL A 120 -3.08 10.97 23.98
N SER A 121 -2.38 11.96 23.45
CA SER A 121 -1.59 12.96 24.16
C SER A 121 -1.67 14.28 23.39
N THR A 122 -0.71 15.19 23.50
CA THR A 122 -0.62 16.40 22.66
C THR A 122 -0.52 16.06 21.17
N VAL A 123 -0.93 16.97 20.29
CA VAL A 123 -0.91 16.76 18.82
C VAL A 123 0.45 16.29 18.33
N LEU A 124 1.53 16.94 18.77
CA LEU A 124 2.90 16.59 18.35
C LEU A 124 3.31 15.18 18.81
N VAL A 125 2.99 14.82 20.05
CA VAL A 125 3.30 13.47 20.58
C VAL A 125 2.52 12.42 19.82
N VAL A 126 1.21 12.62 19.63
CA VAL A 126 0.38 11.67 18.88
C VAL A 126 0.82 11.55 17.43
N ALA A 127 1.16 12.67 16.77
CA ALA A 127 1.66 12.64 15.40
C ALA A 127 2.97 11.84 15.28
N SER A 128 3.91 12.05 16.19
CA SER A 128 5.16 11.27 16.23
C SER A 128 4.89 9.79 16.54
N THR A 129 4.01 9.48 17.49
CA THR A 129 3.62 8.10 17.79
C THR A 129 2.94 7.42 16.60
N VAL A 130 1.98 8.08 15.94
CA VAL A 130 1.34 7.56 14.73
C VAL A 130 2.37 7.36 13.63
N ALA A 131 3.31 8.30 13.45
CA ALA A 131 4.37 8.15 12.46
C ALA A 131 5.32 6.98 12.78
N HIS A 132 5.64 6.76 14.05
CA HIS A 132 6.40 5.61 14.52
C HIS A 132 5.67 4.28 14.21
N GLN A 133 4.39 4.19 14.56
CA GLN A 133 3.57 3.00 14.29
C GLN A 133 3.38 2.75 12.80
N LEU A 134 3.18 3.81 12.01
CA LEU A 134 3.10 3.73 10.55
C LEU A 134 4.46 3.31 9.94
N GLY A 135 5.58 3.76 10.52
CA GLY A 135 6.93 3.35 10.18
C GLY A 135 7.14 1.84 10.33
N HIS A 136 6.68 1.26 11.44
CA HIS A 136 6.66 -0.21 11.61
C HIS A 136 5.81 -0.90 10.56
N ASN A 137 4.61 -0.39 10.25
CA ASN A 137 3.79 -0.94 9.17
C ASN A 137 4.51 -0.89 7.81
N LEU A 138 5.30 0.16 7.55
CA LEU A 138 6.15 0.31 6.37
C LEU A 138 7.44 -0.53 6.42
N GLY A 139 7.72 -1.22 7.53
CA GLY A 139 8.86 -2.13 7.66
C GLY A 139 10.10 -1.53 8.32
N MET A 140 10.02 -0.30 8.81
CA MET A 140 11.06 0.34 9.62
C MET A 140 11.17 -0.38 10.98
N ARG A 141 12.38 -0.47 11.51
CA ARG A 141 12.63 -1.03 12.85
C ARG A 141 13.22 0.05 13.74
N HIS A 142 13.30 -0.24 15.04
CA HIS A 142 13.88 0.71 15.97
C HIS A 142 15.34 1.07 15.64
N ASP A 143 15.67 2.32 15.92
CA ASP A 143 17.02 2.87 15.89
C ASP A 143 17.78 2.42 17.14
N SER A 144 18.33 1.20 17.10
CA SER A 144 19.06 0.62 18.22
C SER A 144 20.56 0.94 18.18
N ALA A 145 21.21 0.91 19.36
CA ALA A 145 22.62 1.25 19.53
C ALA A 145 23.59 0.44 18.63
N GLY A 146 23.18 -0.76 18.19
CA GLY A 146 23.97 -1.62 17.30
C GLY A 146 23.90 -1.27 15.81
N ARG A 147 23.08 -0.31 15.40
CA ARG A 147 22.83 0.02 13.99
C ARG A 147 23.50 1.31 13.50
N PHE A 148 24.08 2.12 14.38
CA PHE A 148 24.69 3.42 14.04
C PHE A 148 23.74 4.32 13.22
N CYS A 149 22.53 4.53 13.73
CA CYS A 149 21.51 5.32 13.07
C CYS A 149 21.65 6.80 13.43
N ASP A 150 21.51 7.66 12.42
CA ASP A 150 21.60 9.11 12.57
C ASP A 150 20.34 9.77 12.00
N CYS A 151 19.77 10.71 12.75
CA CYS A 151 18.63 11.55 12.38
C CYS A 151 19.05 13.01 12.53
N SER A 152 20.03 13.40 11.72
CA SER A 152 20.65 14.71 11.71
C SER A 152 19.84 15.70 10.87
N ASP A 153 18.78 16.25 11.46
CA ASP A 153 18.29 17.55 11.03
C ASP A 153 17.70 18.36 12.20
N LEU A 154 18.43 19.45 12.53
CA LEU A 154 18.01 20.63 13.27
C LEU A 154 17.71 20.51 14.79
N ARG A 155 18.73 20.94 15.54
CA ARG A 155 18.76 21.39 16.95
C ARG A 155 18.81 20.27 18.00
N GLN A 156 19.86 20.39 18.82
CA GLN A 156 20.10 19.65 20.05
C GLN A 156 18.79 19.39 20.82
N ASP A 157 18.52 18.12 21.13
CA ASP A 157 17.50 17.59 22.08
C ASP A 157 16.25 16.87 21.52
N ARG A 158 16.12 16.62 20.21
CA ARG A 158 14.99 15.79 19.70
C ARG A 158 15.49 14.52 19.01
N GLY A 159 14.99 13.37 19.47
CA GLY A 159 15.41 12.04 19.01
C GLY A 159 14.83 11.65 17.64
N CYS A 160 15.14 10.44 17.19
CA CYS A 160 14.62 9.89 15.95
C CYS A 160 13.20 9.34 16.16
N ILE A 161 12.32 9.43 15.15
CA ILE A 161 10.95 8.91 15.23
C ILE A 161 10.97 7.43 15.62
N MET A 162 11.87 6.63 15.02
CA MET A 162 11.98 5.19 15.28
C MET A 162 12.86 4.85 16.51
N ALA A 163 13.24 5.81 17.34
CA ALA A 163 13.78 5.49 18.66
C ALA A 163 12.67 4.88 19.53
N SER A 164 13.02 3.98 20.46
CA SER A 164 12.04 3.38 21.37
C SER A 164 11.28 4.48 22.14
N PRO A 165 9.94 4.53 22.05
CA PRO A 165 9.20 5.68 22.57
C PRO A 165 9.27 5.80 24.09
N THR A 166 9.64 6.98 24.60
CA THR A 166 9.67 7.27 26.05
C THR A 166 8.37 7.87 26.59
N GLY A 167 7.45 8.27 25.71
CA GLY A 167 6.20 8.94 26.07
C GLY A 167 6.33 10.40 26.51
N LEU A 168 7.55 10.95 26.61
CA LEU A 168 7.81 12.31 27.07
C LEU A 168 8.30 13.22 25.94
N THR A 169 9.36 12.80 25.23
CA THR A 169 9.99 13.57 24.16
C THR A 169 9.86 12.81 22.83
N PRO A 170 8.94 13.22 21.94
CA PRO A 170 8.77 12.54 20.66
C PRO A 170 9.95 12.82 19.74
N GLY A 171 10.34 11.80 18.95
CA GLY A 171 11.24 12.01 17.83
C GLY A 171 10.52 12.68 16.66
N LEU A 172 11.22 13.50 15.89
CA LEU A 172 10.61 14.33 14.83
C LEU A 172 11.16 14.07 13.42
N SER A 173 12.24 13.31 13.32
CA SER A 173 12.88 12.98 12.04
C SER A 173 13.15 11.49 11.96
N PHE A 174 12.99 10.92 10.78
CA PHE A 174 13.42 9.55 10.50
C PHE A 174 14.94 9.48 10.33
N SER A 175 15.54 8.38 10.77
CA SER A 175 16.97 8.14 10.62
C SER A 175 17.33 7.65 9.21
N ASN A 176 18.63 7.67 8.89
CA ASN A 176 19.18 6.98 7.72
C ASN A 176 18.83 5.48 7.69
N CYS A 177 18.80 4.81 8.85
CA CYS A 177 18.39 3.42 9.00
C CYS A 177 16.92 3.20 8.63
N SER A 178 16.05 4.13 9.04
CA SER A 178 14.62 4.10 8.74
C SER A 178 14.38 4.18 7.23
N ARG A 179 15.10 5.07 6.53
CA ARG A 179 15.07 5.19 5.06
C ARG A 179 15.48 3.88 4.38
N GLN A 180 16.59 3.27 4.82
CA GLN A 180 17.06 2.00 4.26
C GLN A 180 16.08 0.84 4.51
N ASP A 181 15.43 0.81 5.67
CA ASP A 181 14.44 -0.22 5.98
C ASP A 181 13.17 -0.06 5.12
N LEU A 182 12.71 1.18 4.89
CA LEU A 182 11.61 1.48 3.96
C LEU A 182 11.96 1.02 2.53
N GLU A 183 13.10 1.44 2.00
CA GLU A 183 13.54 1.03 0.65
C GLU A 183 13.61 -0.48 0.50
N ARG A 184 14.11 -1.19 1.52
CA ARG A 184 14.17 -2.65 1.54
C ARG A 184 12.76 -3.27 1.57
N SER A 185 11.85 -2.71 2.36
CA SER A 185 10.46 -3.15 2.45
C SER A 185 9.75 -3.04 1.10
N LEU A 186 9.89 -1.87 0.43
CA LEU A 186 9.31 -1.63 -0.90
C LEU A 186 9.89 -2.58 -1.95
N ARG A 187 11.21 -2.77 -1.98
CA ARG A 187 11.88 -3.72 -2.90
C ARG A 187 11.50 -5.19 -2.68
N GLN A 188 10.97 -5.53 -1.50
CA GLN A 188 10.43 -6.86 -1.21
C GLN A 188 8.98 -7.03 -1.69
N GLY A 189 8.41 -6.05 -2.40
CA GLY A 189 7.04 -6.06 -2.88
C GLY A 189 6.00 -5.69 -1.81
N ARG A 190 6.44 -5.05 -0.71
CA ARG A 190 5.52 -4.50 0.30
C ARG A 190 5.15 -3.09 -0.10
N GLY A 191 3.90 -2.69 0.02
CA GLY A 191 3.48 -1.33 -0.32
C GLY A 191 2.84 -1.17 -1.71
N TRP A 192 2.36 -2.26 -2.34
CA TRP A 192 1.67 -2.22 -3.63
C TRP A 192 0.47 -1.24 -3.66
N CYS A 193 -0.18 -0.98 -2.52
CA CYS A 193 -1.27 0.00 -2.40
C CYS A 193 -0.80 1.45 -2.28
N LEU A 194 0.50 1.74 -2.32
CA LEU A 194 1.04 3.08 -2.06
C LEU A 194 1.30 3.90 -3.33
N SER A 195 1.23 3.26 -4.49
CA SER A 195 1.56 3.88 -5.79
C SER A 195 0.43 4.72 -6.37
N ASN A 196 -0.82 4.54 -5.91
CA ASN A 196 -1.94 5.38 -6.33
C ASN A 196 -2.01 6.68 -5.52
N VAL A 197 -2.37 7.75 -6.21
CA VAL A 197 -2.68 9.04 -5.59
C VAL A 197 -4.16 9.02 -5.16
N PRO A 198 -4.49 9.44 -3.93
CA PRO A 198 -5.87 9.48 -3.46
C PRO A 198 -6.79 10.26 -4.40
N GLU A 199 -8.06 9.86 -4.45
CA GLU A 199 -9.06 10.63 -5.18
C GLU A 199 -9.34 11.96 -4.45
N PRO A 200 -9.44 13.10 -5.18
CA PRO A 200 -9.65 14.40 -4.56
C PRO A 200 -10.84 14.45 -3.60
N ARG A 201 -11.94 13.77 -3.95
CA ARG A 201 -13.18 13.75 -3.14
C ARG A 201 -13.09 12.92 -1.87
N ARG A 202 -12.04 12.10 -1.73
CA ARG A 202 -11.85 11.20 -0.59
C ARG A 202 -10.97 11.81 0.50
N LEU A 203 -10.34 12.97 0.25
CA LEU A 203 -9.53 13.64 1.24
C LEU A 203 -10.40 14.27 2.34
N ALA A 204 -10.03 14.03 3.59
CA ALA A 204 -10.70 14.63 4.73
C ALA A 204 -10.19 16.07 4.93
N GLY A 205 -11.10 17.04 4.90
CA GLY A 205 -10.72 18.44 5.07
C GLY A 205 -11.60 19.37 4.26
N SER A 206 -11.17 20.62 4.13
CA SER A 206 -11.65 21.54 3.11
C SER A 206 -10.49 21.76 2.13
N PRO A 207 -10.76 21.91 0.81
CA PRO A 207 -9.71 22.13 -0.19
C PRO A 207 -8.77 23.28 0.17
N SER A 208 -7.46 23.05 0.04
CA SER A 208 -6.44 24.02 0.42
C SER A 208 -5.23 23.95 -0.50
N CYS A 209 -5.23 24.83 -1.50
CA CYS A 209 -4.12 25.01 -2.42
C CYS A 209 -2.75 25.18 -1.72
N GLY A 210 -1.77 24.39 -2.16
CA GLY A 210 -0.39 24.42 -1.71
C GLY A 210 -0.05 23.36 -0.65
N ASN A 211 -0.96 22.41 -0.38
CA ASN A 211 -0.73 21.28 0.52
C ASN A 211 -0.15 20.06 -0.23
N GLY A 212 0.02 20.16 -1.55
CA GLY A 212 0.58 19.12 -2.40
C GLY A 212 -0.39 17.95 -2.65
N PHE A 213 -1.69 18.12 -2.43
CA PHE A 213 -2.72 17.17 -2.80
C PHE A 213 -3.72 17.84 -3.72
N VAL A 214 -3.93 17.30 -4.91
CA VAL A 214 -4.96 17.81 -5.81
C VAL A 214 -6.34 17.52 -5.22
N GLU A 215 -7.01 18.58 -4.79
CA GLU A 215 -8.35 18.56 -4.19
C GLU A 215 -9.43 19.00 -5.20
N PRO A 216 -10.74 18.89 -4.88
CA PRO A 216 -11.78 19.41 -5.75
C PRO A 216 -11.53 20.89 -6.11
N ASP A 217 -11.73 21.22 -7.38
CA ASP A 217 -11.51 22.54 -8.00
C ASP A 217 -10.03 22.90 -8.29
N GLU A 218 -9.07 22.01 -8.01
CA GLU A 218 -7.66 22.18 -8.36
C GLU A 218 -7.27 21.39 -9.61
N GLY A 219 -6.45 22.00 -10.47
CA GLY A 219 -5.87 21.35 -11.65
C GLY A 219 -4.48 20.76 -11.39
N CYS A 220 -3.79 21.24 -10.36
CA CYS A 220 -2.47 20.81 -9.92
C CYS A 220 -2.18 21.35 -8.52
N ASP A 221 -1.30 20.69 -7.76
CA ASP A 221 -0.77 21.24 -6.51
C ASP A 221 0.70 20.81 -6.35
N CYS A 222 1.61 21.79 -6.43
CA CYS A 222 3.05 21.61 -6.32
C CYS A 222 3.61 21.98 -4.93
N GLY A 223 2.74 22.12 -3.92
CA GLY A 223 3.08 22.53 -2.57
C GLY A 223 3.11 24.06 -2.40
N LEU A 224 3.77 24.51 -1.34
CA LEU A 224 3.85 25.93 -0.99
C LEU A 224 4.49 26.74 -2.12
N SER A 225 4.02 27.98 -2.33
CA SER A 225 4.48 28.82 -3.44
C SER A 225 6.00 29.10 -3.43
N VAL A 226 6.65 29.00 -2.26
CA VAL A 226 8.11 29.16 -2.11
C VAL A 226 8.92 27.90 -2.45
N GLU A 227 8.29 26.74 -2.41
CA GLU A 227 8.90 25.43 -2.69
C GLU A 227 8.54 24.90 -4.08
N CYS A 228 7.43 25.37 -4.65
CA CYS A 228 6.97 24.95 -5.97
C CYS A 228 7.95 25.35 -7.07
N THR A 229 8.48 24.34 -7.74
CA THR A 229 9.40 24.47 -8.89
C THR A 229 8.76 24.00 -10.20
N ASP A 230 7.47 23.64 -10.18
CA ASP A 230 6.77 23.09 -11.34
C ASP A 230 6.37 24.19 -12.33
N PRO A 231 6.92 24.20 -13.57
CA PRO A 231 6.57 25.20 -14.57
C PRO A 231 5.14 25.04 -15.12
N CYS A 232 4.50 23.88 -14.91
CA CYS A 232 3.17 23.57 -15.41
C CYS A 232 2.06 23.97 -14.43
N CYS A 233 2.41 24.32 -13.18
CA CYS A 233 1.44 24.60 -12.13
C CYS A 233 1.57 26.02 -11.58
N ASN A 234 0.43 26.73 -11.50
CA ASN A 234 0.39 28.01 -10.80
C ASN A 234 0.23 27.78 -9.29
N SER A 235 1.32 27.95 -8.54
CA SER A 235 1.38 27.70 -7.09
C SER A 235 0.54 28.62 -6.21
N SER A 236 -0.06 29.68 -6.77
CA SER A 236 -0.97 30.58 -6.04
C SER A 236 -2.44 30.25 -6.26
N SER A 237 -2.78 29.64 -7.40
CA SER A 237 -4.18 29.31 -7.75
C SER A 237 -4.44 27.80 -7.84
N CYS A 238 -3.41 26.96 -7.78
CA CYS A 238 -3.49 25.51 -7.99
C CYS A 238 -4.21 25.13 -9.29
N GLN A 239 -3.94 25.94 -10.33
CA GLN A 239 -4.44 25.73 -11.68
C GLN A 239 -3.28 25.44 -12.61
N LEU A 240 -3.53 24.59 -13.61
CA LEU A 240 -2.58 24.35 -14.68
C LEU A 240 -2.30 25.65 -15.45
N MET A 241 -1.04 25.81 -15.85
CA MET A 241 -0.63 26.92 -16.70
C MET A 241 -1.25 26.80 -18.10
N PRO A 242 -1.46 27.90 -18.83
CA PRO A 242 -2.04 27.86 -20.17
C PRO A 242 -1.26 26.92 -21.10
N GLY A 243 -1.95 25.94 -21.69
CA GLY A 243 -1.37 24.95 -22.59
C GLY A 243 -0.81 23.69 -21.90
N ALA A 244 -0.81 23.63 -20.56
CA ALA A 244 -0.47 22.43 -19.82
C ALA A 244 -1.68 21.48 -19.72
N GLU A 245 -1.43 20.19 -19.94
CA GLU A 245 -2.40 19.10 -19.72
C GLU A 245 -2.18 18.38 -18.38
N CYS A 246 -0.98 18.53 -17.81
CA CYS A 246 -0.55 17.85 -16.59
C CYS A 246 0.53 18.64 -15.84
N ALA A 247 0.77 18.28 -14.58
CA ALA A 247 1.82 18.83 -13.74
C ALA A 247 3.12 18.00 -13.89
N SER A 248 4.30 18.64 -13.77
CA SER A 248 5.59 17.97 -14.03
C SER A 248 5.90 16.84 -13.05
N GLY A 249 5.29 16.86 -11.85
CA GLY A 249 5.46 15.82 -10.83
C GLY A 249 4.76 14.49 -11.14
N ASP A 250 3.88 14.46 -12.14
CA ASP A 250 3.10 13.29 -12.50
C ASP A 250 3.90 12.30 -13.37
N ALA A 251 3.83 11.00 -13.07
CA ALA A 251 4.63 9.95 -13.75
C ALA A 251 4.34 9.83 -15.26
N CYS A 252 3.11 10.12 -15.69
CA CYS A 252 2.70 10.14 -17.10
C CYS A 252 2.68 11.54 -17.71
N CYS A 253 3.41 12.50 -17.12
CA CYS A 253 3.61 13.82 -17.69
C CYS A 253 5.03 13.97 -18.27
N GLN A 254 5.14 14.69 -19.38
CA GLN A 254 6.40 15.13 -19.96
C GLN A 254 6.20 16.50 -20.59
N ASP A 255 7.01 17.48 -20.20
CA ASP A 255 6.95 18.84 -20.76
C ASP A 255 5.54 19.45 -20.72
N CYS A 256 4.83 19.28 -19.59
CA CYS A 256 3.43 19.66 -19.38
C CYS A 256 2.41 18.99 -20.32
N GLN A 257 2.77 17.89 -20.99
CA GLN A 257 1.90 17.12 -21.88
C GLN A 257 1.78 15.66 -21.44
N LEU A 258 0.65 15.03 -21.74
CA LEU A 258 0.44 13.62 -21.42
C LEU A 258 1.36 12.71 -22.25
N ARG A 259 1.97 11.73 -21.59
CA ARG A 259 2.70 10.65 -22.25
C ARG A 259 1.73 9.76 -23.02
N ARG A 260 2.17 9.20 -24.14
CA ARG A 260 1.36 8.29 -24.96
C ARG A 260 1.07 6.98 -24.24
N ALA A 261 -0.07 6.36 -24.60
CA ALA A 261 -0.45 5.04 -24.14
C ALA A 261 0.66 4.00 -24.39
N GLY A 262 0.95 3.17 -23.39
CA GLY A 262 1.99 2.14 -23.44
C GLY A 262 3.40 2.63 -23.06
N HIS A 263 3.57 3.89 -22.65
CA HIS A 263 4.84 4.34 -22.08
C HIS A 263 5.00 3.81 -20.64
N PRO A 264 6.12 3.15 -20.28
CA PRO A 264 6.31 2.65 -18.93
C PRO A 264 6.38 3.81 -17.93
N CYS A 265 5.54 3.78 -16.89
CA CYS A 265 5.54 4.77 -15.81
C CYS A 265 6.01 4.19 -14.47
N ARG A 266 5.96 2.86 -14.31
CA ARG A 266 6.55 2.17 -13.16
C ARG A 266 7.23 0.89 -13.62
N GLU A 267 8.47 0.72 -13.18
CA GLU A 267 9.24 -0.51 -13.38
C GLU A 267 8.94 -1.50 -12.25
N PRO A 268 8.99 -2.83 -12.51
CA PRO A 268 8.70 -3.83 -11.50
C PRO A 268 9.76 -3.86 -10.39
N LEU A 269 9.30 -3.87 -9.15
CA LEU A 269 10.10 -4.01 -7.93
C LEU A 269 10.17 -5.48 -7.50
N GLY A 270 11.03 -6.24 -8.19
CA GLY A 270 11.32 -7.64 -7.87
C GLY A 270 10.52 -8.65 -8.70
N GLU A 271 10.70 -9.94 -8.41
CA GLU A 271 10.19 -11.04 -9.25
C GLU A 271 8.66 -11.22 -9.19
N CYS A 272 8.01 -10.68 -8.15
CA CYS A 272 6.56 -10.83 -7.93
C CYS A 272 5.74 -9.62 -8.35
N ASP A 273 6.39 -8.60 -8.95
CA ASP A 273 5.78 -7.34 -9.32
C ASP A 273 5.64 -7.23 -10.85
N LEU A 274 4.73 -6.39 -11.33
CA LEU A 274 4.49 -6.15 -12.76
C LEU A 274 4.77 -4.68 -13.12
N PRO A 275 5.15 -4.37 -14.38
CA PRO A 275 5.27 -2.98 -14.81
C PRO A 275 3.90 -2.31 -15.02
N GLU A 276 3.85 -0.99 -14.89
CA GLU A 276 2.68 -0.18 -15.29
C GLU A 276 3.03 0.77 -16.42
N PHE A 277 2.01 1.05 -17.23
CA PHE A 277 2.11 1.86 -18.43
C PHE A 277 1.08 2.99 -18.41
N CYS A 278 1.47 4.16 -18.90
CA CYS A 278 0.55 5.26 -19.13
C CYS A 278 -0.59 4.83 -20.06
N ASP A 279 -1.80 5.30 -19.77
CA ASP A 279 -3.00 5.06 -20.58
C ASP A 279 -3.16 6.08 -21.72
N GLY A 280 -2.41 7.19 -21.67
CA GLY A 280 -2.48 8.28 -22.64
C GLY A 280 -3.60 9.29 -22.42
N VAL A 281 -4.34 9.18 -21.31
CA VAL A 281 -5.46 10.08 -20.97
C VAL A 281 -5.38 10.63 -19.55
N SER A 282 -4.64 9.96 -18.65
CA SER A 282 -4.39 10.38 -17.28
C SER A 282 -2.91 10.76 -17.10
N PRO A 283 -2.61 11.83 -16.33
CA PRO A 283 -1.23 12.14 -15.96
C PRO A 283 -0.69 11.18 -14.89
N ARG A 284 -1.58 10.51 -14.15
CA ARG A 284 -1.21 9.55 -13.11
C ARG A 284 -0.92 8.19 -13.73
N CYS A 285 0.12 7.52 -13.24
CA CYS A 285 0.34 6.11 -13.55
C CYS A 285 -0.82 5.27 -12.99
N PRO A 286 -1.28 4.22 -13.69
CA PRO A 286 -2.29 3.31 -13.15
C PRO A 286 -1.89 2.71 -11.81
N PRO A 287 -2.85 2.20 -11.01
CA PRO A 287 -2.55 1.52 -9.76
C PRO A 287 -1.57 0.36 -9.97
N ASP A 288 -0.69 0.17 -8.99
CA ASP A 288 0.33 -0.89 -8.97
C ASP A 288 -0.34 -2.27 -8.90
N THR A 289 0.03 -3.10 -9.88
CA THR A 289 -0.40 -4.47 -10.02
C THR A 289 0.78 -5.41 -9.89
N PHE A 290 0.52 -6.60 -9.34
CA PHE A 290 1.56 -7.58 -9.07
C PHE A 290 1.10 -8.97 -9.49
N LEU A 291 2.04 -9.92 -9.53
CA LEU A 291 1.73 -11.29 -9.89
C LEU A 291 0.72 -11.91 -8.92
N GLN A 292 -0.25 -12.63 -9.47
CA GLN A 292 -1.24 -13.36 -8.67
C GLN A 292 -0.56 -14.23 -7.60
N ASP A 293 -1.19 -14.34 -6.43
CA ASP A 293 -0.69 -15.19 -5.35
C ASP A 293 -0.48 -16.65 -5.79
N GLY A 294 0.62 -17.26 -5.33
CA GLY A 294 1.00 -18.64 -5.62
C GLY A 294 1.87 -18.83 -6.86
N GLN A 295 2.25 -17.75 -7.57
CA GLN A 295 3.29 -17.83 -8.60
C GLN A 295 4.66 -18.17 -7.95
N PRO A 296 5.47 -19.07 -8.54
CA PRO A 296 6.79 -19.41 -7.98
C PRO A 296 7.77 -18.23 -8.11
N CYS A 297 8.57 -18.00 -7.07
CA CYS A 297 9.63 -17.00 -7.05
C CYS A 297 10.88 -17.53 -6.32
N ALA A 298 11.98 -16.78 -6.34
CA ALA A 298 13.28 -17.17 -5.76
C ALA A 298 13.80 -18.51 -6.30
N GLY A 299 13.59 -18.76 -7.60
CA GLY A 299 13.92 -20.02 -8.27
C GLY A 299 13.05 -21.21 -7.83
N GLY A 300 11.81 -20.96 -7.41
CA GLY A 300 10.86 -21.98 -6.96
C GLY A 300 10.98 -22.35 -5.47
N ARG A 301 11.79 -21.61 -4.69
CA ARG A 301 11.95 -21.79 -3.24
C ARG A 301 10.88 -21.05 -2.42
N ALA A 302 10.16 -20.13 -3.04
CA ALA A 302 9.09 -19.36 -2.43
C ALA A 302 7.95 -19.13 -3.43
N LEU A 303 6.88 -18.50 -2.96
CA LEU A 303 5.73 -18.14 -3.75
C LEU A 303 5.44 -16.64 -3.58
N CYS A 304 4.96 -16.01 -4.64
CA CYS A 304 4.42 -14.66 -4.57
C CYS A 304 3.18 -14.64 -3.69
N PHE A 305 3.13 -13.69 -2.78
CA PHE A 305 1.98 -13.44 -1.93
C PHE A 305 1.87 -11.94 -1.63
N GLY A 306 0.77 -11.32 -2.07
CA GLY A 306 0.54 -9.88 -1.91
C GLY A 306 1.67 -9.03 -2.50
N GLY A 307 2.19 -9.44 -3.66
CA GLY A 307 3.30 -8.77 -4.37
C GLY A 307 4.70 -9.11 -3.85
N ALA A 308 4.80 -9.80 -2.72
CA ALA A 308 6.08 -10.10 -2.08
C ALA A 308 6.57 -11.53 -2.32
N CYS A 309 7.89 -11.68 -2.49
CA CYS A 309 8.57 -12.98 -2.49
C CYS A 309 9.27 -13.22 -1.14
N ALA A 310 8.57 -13.83 -0.19
CA ALA A 310 9.09 -14.06 1.15
C ALA A 310 9.85 -15.39 1.27
N THR A 311 11.07 -15.36 1.83
CA THR A 311 11.87 -16.54 2.18
C THR A 311 12.36 -16.46 3.62
N TYR A 312 12.56 -17.62 4.26
CA TYR A 312 13.17 -17.67 5.59
C TYR A 312 14.54 -16.99 5.62
N GLU A 313 15.37 -17.24 4.60
CA GLU A 313 16.70 -16.64 4.46
C GLU A 313 16.63 -15.12 4.34
N GLY A 314 15.81 -14.60 3.43
CA GLY A 314 15.64 -13.16 3.25
C GLY A 314 15.15 -12.47 4.53
N GLN A 315 14.23 -13.08 5.26
CA GLN A 315 13.75 -12.54 6.53
C GLN A 315 14.83 -12.59 7.63
N CYS A 316 15.63 -13.67 7.72
CA CYS A 316 16.75 -13.74 8.66
C CYS A 316 17.83 -12.71 8.36
N GLN A 317 18.17 -12.49 7.09
CA GLN A 317 19.13 -11.47 6.68
C GLN A 317 18.62 -10.06 6.97
N GLN A 318 17.32 -9.82 6.81
CA GLN A 318 16.71 -8.56 7.18
C GLN A 318 16.86 -8.30 8.68
N LEU A 319 16.57 -9.30 9.53
CA LEU A 319 16.59 -9.15 10.99
C LEU A 319 18.01 -9.07 11.57
N LEU A 320 18.92 -9.95 11.15
CA LEU A 320 20.25 -10.13 11.76
C LEU A 320 21.42 -9.61 10.90
N GLY A 321 21.13 -9.09 9.70
CA GLY A 321 22.12 -8.62 8.73
C GLY A 321 22.59 -9.72 7.77
N ALA A 322 23.45 -9.31 6.82
CA ALA A 322 23.96 -10.19 5.78
C ALA A 322 24.69 -11.43 6.37
N GLY A 323 24.50 -12.59 5.73
CA GLY A 323 25.10 -13.86 6.17
C GLY A 323 24.35 -14.58 7.29
N ALA A 324 23.23 -14.04 7.76
CA ALA A 324 22.28 -14.79 8.57
C ALA A 324 21.43 -15.72 7.70
N GLY A 325 21.01 -16.84 8.27
CA GLY A 325 20.11 -17.79 7.61
C GLY A 325 19.22 -18.52 8.61
N PRO A 326 18.24 -19.29 8.15
CA PRO A 326 17.37 -20.05 9.05
C PRO A 326 18.15 -21.18 9.74
N VAL A 327 17.65 -21.58 10.91
CA VAL A 327 18.02 -22.87 11.52
C VAL A 327 17.40 -24.04 10.74
N SER A 328 17.75 -25.28 11.08
CA SER A 328 17.11 -26.45 10.45
C SER A 328 15.60 -26.50 10.75
N SER A 329 14.82 -27.10 9.85
CA SER A 329 13.38 -27.29 10.04
C SER A 329 13.05 -28.07 11.31
N SER A 330 13.87 -29.07 11.67
CA SER A 330 13.74 -29.83 12.93
C SER A 330 13.96 -28.95 14.16
N CYS A 331 14.90 -28.01 14.08
CA CYS A 331 15.17 -27.09 15.18
C CYS A 331 14.07 -26.03 15.31
N MET A 332 13.60 -25.49 14.19
CA MET A 332 12.46 -24.59 14.20
C MET A 332 11.22 -25.26 14.81
N ALA A 333 10.97 -26.54 14.48
CA ALA A 333 9.85 -27.29 15.04
C ALA A 333 9.96 -27.54 16.54
N SER A 334 11.16 -27.86 17.05
CA SER A 334 11.33 -28.11 18.49
C SER A 334 11.24 -26.83 19.33
N LEU A 335 11.65 -25.68 18.78
CA LEU A 335 11.50 -24.39 19.45
C LEU A 335 10.05 -23.92 19.43
N ASN A 336 9.41 -23.94 18.26
CA ASN A 336 8.06 -23.44 18.10
C ASN A 336 6.97 -24.32 18.76
N ALA A 337 7.27 -25.59 19.03
CA ALA A 337 6.40 -26.47 19.80
C ALA A 337 6.34 -26.12 21.30
N ARG A 338 7.24 -25.27 21.81
CA ARG A 338 7.27 -24.89 23.23
C ARG A 338 6.10 -23.98 23.60
N GLY A 339 5.72 -23.07 22.71
CA GLY A 339 4.69 -22.08 22.99
C GLY A 339 5.14 -21.12 24.09
N ASP A 340 6.32 -20.53 23.93
CA ASP A 340 6.89 -19.55 24.84
C ASP A 340 7.47 -18.35 24.07
N GLU A 341 8.08 -17.40 24.78
CA GLU A 341 8.72 -16.20 24.22
C GLU A 341 9.79 -16.48 23.16
N ARG A 342 10.32 -17.72 23.13
CA ARG A 342 11.39 -18.14 22.21
C ARG A 342 10.86 -18.96 21.04
N GLY A 343 9.58 -19.33 21.01
CA GLY A 343 9.00 -20.10 19.92
C GLY A 343 7.52 -20.38 20.11
N HIS A 344 6.71 -19.87 19.18
CA HIS A 344 5.24 -19.95 19.24
C HIS A 344 4.60 -19.74 17.85
N CYS A 345 3.29 -19.99 17.72
CA CYS A 345 2.47 -19.80 16.52
C CYS A 345 1.50 -18.61 16.68
N GLY A 346 2.00 -17.50 17.21
CA GLY A 346 1.21 -16.35 17.62
C GLY A 346 0.75 -16.44 19.07
N HIS A 347 -0.27 -15.65 19.41
CA HIS A 347 -0.77 -15.48 20.77
C HIS A 347 -2.28 -15.63 20.82
N PHE A 348 -2.79 -16.04 21.98
CA PHE A 348 -4.20 -15.93 22.29
C PHE A 348 -4.55 -14.46 22.62
N PRO A 349 -5.84 -14.06 22.56
CA PRO A 349 -6.26 -12.69 22.88
C PRO A 349 -5.91 -12.20 24.30
N ASN A 350 -5.57 -13.11 25.21
CA ASN A 350 -5.13 -12.82 26.57
C ASN A 350 -3.61 -12.62 26.68
N GLY A 351 -2.87 -12.63 25.55
CA GLY A 351 -1.42 -12.47 25.50
C GLY A 351 -0.62 -13.75 25.73
N SER A 352 -1.25 -14.89 26.01
CA SER A 352 -0.52 -16.16 26.19
C SER A 352 -0.07 -16.74 24.85
N TYR A 353 1.11 -17.35 24.85
CA TYR A 353 1.72 -17.94 23.66
C TYR A 353 0.97 -19.19 23.18
N ILE A 354 0.85 -19.34 21.86
CA ILE A 354 0.26 -20.53 21.24
C ILE A 354 1.38 -21.48 20.84
N ALA A 355 1.42 -22.69 21.41
CA ALA A 355 2.33 -23.74 20.94
C ALA A 355 1.98 -24.19 19.52
N CYS A 356 2.98 -24.33 18.65
CA CYS A 356 2.76 -24.77 17.29
C CYS A 356 2.46 -26.27 17.20
N ALA A 357 1.48 -26.64 16.37
CA ALA A 357 1.37 -28.01 15.90
C ALA A 357 2.58 -28.36 15.02
N GLN A 358 3.00 -29.64 15.01
CA GLN A 358 4.19 -30.08 14.28
C GLN A 358 4.18 -29.69 12.79
N ARG A 359 3.01 -29.72 12.13
CA ARG A 359 2.85 -29.32 10.74
C ARG A 359 2.92 -27.81 10.50
N ASP A 360 2.61 -27.02 11.52
CA ASP A 360 2.47 -25.56 11.46
C ASP A 360 3.73 -24.85 12.00
N ALA A 361 4.64 -25.60 12.63
CA ALA A 361 5.89 -25.12 13.19
C ALA A 361 6.75 -24.25 12.26
N GLY A 362 6.76 -24.55 10.96
CA GLY A 362 7.49 -23.74 9.96
C GLY A 362 6.86 -22.35 9.70
N CYS A 363 5.67 -22.08 10.22
CA CYS A 363 4.94 -20.82 10.06
C CYS A 363 4.77 -20.06 11.39
N GLY A 364 5.40 -20.54 12.45
CA GLY A 364 5.46 -19.84 13.74
C GLY A 364 6.50 -18.72 13.76
N MET A 365 7.10 -18.51 14.92
CA MET A 365 8.22 -17.57 15.09
C MET A 365 9.42 -18.02 14.26
N LEU A 366 10.02 -17.09 13.52
CA LEU A 366 11.24 -17.34 12.75
C LEU A 366 12.42 -17.58 13.71
N GLN A 367 13.32 -18.47 13.32
CA GLN A 367 14.51 -18.85 14.07
C GLN A 367 15.70 -18.75 13.14
N CYS A 368 16.62 -17.85 13.47
CA CYS A 368 17.77 -17.53 12.63
C CYS A 368 19.09 -17.87 13.33
N GLN A 369 20.15 -17.97 12.55
CA GLN A 369 21.52 -18.17 13.03
C GLN A 369 22.50 -17.37 12.16
N ARG A 370 23.60 -16.91 12.75
CA ARG A 370 24.71 -16.27 12.02
C ARG A 370 25.74 -17.32 11.63
N SER A 371 26.31 -17.21 10.43
CA SER A 371 27.29 -18.16 9.90
C SER A 371 28.50 -18.39 10.83
N SER A 372 28.93 -17.38 11.61
CA SER A 372 30.03 -17.48 12.58
C SER A 372 29.78 -18.44 13.75
N THR A 373 28.51 -18.77 14.05
CA THR A 373 28.15 -19.68 15.15
C THR A 373 28.07 -21.16 14.74
N ARG A 374 28.34 -21.48 13.47
CA ARG A 374 28.36 -22.87 12.98
C ARG A 374 29.57 -23.67 13.49
N GLY A 375 30.67 -23.01 13.86
CA GLY A 375 31.92 -23.67 14.28
C GLY A 375 32.07 -23.94 15.78
N ASP A 376 31.31 -23.23 16.63
CA ASP A 376 31.49 -23.23 18.10
C ASP A 376 30.35 -23.93 18.87
N ARG A 377 29.36 -24.51 18.16
CA ARG A 377 28.20 -25.15 18.79
C ARG A 377 28.32 -26.67 18.77
N PRO A 378 28.12 -27.35 19.91
CA PRO A 378 28.09 -28.81 19.93
C PRO A 378 27.01 -29.33 18.99
N GLU A 379 27.35 -30.34 18.19
CA GLU A 379 26.41 -31.05 17.31
C GLU A 379 25.16 -31.45 18.11
N GLY A 380 23.99 -30.92 17.70
CA GLY A 380 22.71 -31.18 18.36
C GLY A 380 22.15 -30.05 19.23
N SER A 381 22.89 -28.95 19.46
CA SER A 381 22.33 -27.77 20.16
C SER A 381 21.40 -26.97 19.26
N CYS A 382 20.09 -27.19 19.40
CA CYS A 382 19.05 -26.41 18.73
C CYS A 382 18.72 -25.14 19.53
N GLN A 383 19.30 -24.02 19.11
CA GLN A 383 19.00 -22.71 19.69
C GLN A 383 19.17 -21.61 18.63
N GLY A 384 18.10 -20.86 18.34
CA GLY A 384 18.17 -19.68 17.48
C GLY A 384 18.95 -18.53 18.14
N THR A 385 19.44 -17.60 17.33
CA THR A 385 19.83 -16.28 17.82
C THR A 385 18.57 -15.57 18.30
N LEU A 386 18.61 -14.98 19.51
CA LEU A 386 17.51 -14.16 19.99
C LEU A 386 17.27 -13.03 18.99
N LEU A 387 16.07 -13.01 18.42
CA LEU A 387 15.67 -11.96 17.50
C LEU A 387 15.26 -10.73 18.31
N PRO A 388 15.52 -9.51 17.81
CA PRO A 388 15.03 -8.30 18.46
C PRO A 388 13.51 -8.40 18.61
N GLY A 389 13.04 -8.44 19.85
CA GLY A 389 11.63 -8.33 20.19
C GLY A 389 11.41 -6.93 20.73
N ASP A 390 10.67 -6.11 19.98
CA ASP A 390 10.30 -4.76 20.40
C ASP A 390 8.89 -4.84 21.00
N GLU A 391 8.71 -4.27 22.20
CA GLU A 391 7.46 -4.39 22.97
C GLU A 391 6.25 -3.76 22.27
N ASP A 392 6.48 -2.76 21.40
CA ASP A 392 5.47 -2.05 20.61
C ASP A 392 5.25 -2.63 19.20
N VAL A 393 5.79 -3.82 18.92
CA VAL A 393 5.63 -4.50 17.63
C VAL A 393 5.00 -5.87 17.78
N SER A 394 3.76 -6.00 17.31
CA SER A 394 3.12 -7.29 17.12
C SER A 394 3.75 -8.06 15.96
N ASP A 395 3.79 -9.40 16.11
CA ASP A 395 4.36 -10.34 15.14
C ASP A 395 5.81 -10.04 14.73
N ALA A 396 6.56 -9.34 15.59
CA ALA A 396 8.00 -9.19 15.44
C ALA A 396 8.63 -10.57 15.24
N ALA A 397 9.33 -10.73 14.12
CA ALA A 397 9.98 -11.99 13.73
C ALA A 397 9.07 -13.21 13.50
N MET A 398 7.74 -13.07 13.30
CA MET A 398 6.92 -14.17 12.81
C MET A 398 7.22 -14.45 11.34
N VAL A 399 7.15 -15.73 10.93
CA VAL A 399 7.32 -16.10 9.51
C VAL A 399 6.28 -15.39 8.66
N LEU A 400 6.76 -14.70 7.62
CA LEU A 400 5.91 -13.90 6.76
C LEU A 400 4.94 -14.77 5.93
N PRO A 401 3.69 -14.30 5.71
CA PRO A 401 2.77 -14.95 4.77
C PRO A 401 3.40 -15.11 3.37
N GLY A 402 3.07 -16.19 2.67
CA GLY A 402 3.66 -16.50 1.36
C GLY A 402 4.94 -17.33 1.41
N THR A 403 5.59 -17.43 2.58
CA THR A 403 6.79 -18.24 2.75
C THR A 403 6.47 -19.73 2.56
N ALA A 404 7.28 -20.43 1.76
CA ALA A 404 7.12 -21.86 1.55
C ALA A 404 7.50 -22.65 2.82
N CYS A 405 6.56 -23.43 3.34
CA CYS A 405 6.75 -24.28 4.53
C CYS A 405 6.86 -25.77 4.21
N GLY A 406 6.80 -26.12 2.92
CA GLY A 406 6.96 -27.48 2.41
C GLY A 406 6.55 -27.58 0.94
N PRO A 407 6.71 -28.74 0.31
CA PRO A 407 6.32 -28.95 -1.09
C PRO A 407 4.83 -28.67 -1.28
N GLY A 408 4.50 -27.71 -2.17
CA GLY A 408 3.11 -27.31 -2.45
C GLY A 408 2.39 -26.67 -1.25
N LYS A 409 3.13 -26.14 -0.26
CA LYS A 409 2.56 -25.52 0.94
C LYS A 409 3.17 -24.16 1.23
N VAL A 410 2.36 -23.32 1.87
CA VAL A 410 2.65 -21.91 2.14
C VAL A 410 2.16 -21.51 3.54
N CYS A 411 2.88 -20.58 4.17
CA CYS A 411 2.47 -20.00 5.43
C CYS A 411 1.36 -18.98 5.25
N LEU A 412 0.24 -19.19 5.92
CA LEU A 412 -0.90 -18.28 5.99
C LEU A 412 -1.46 -18.30 7.40
N GLN A 413 -1.58 -17.13 8.03
CA GLN A 413 -2.11 -16.98 9.39
C GLN A 413 -1.43 -17.93 10.40
N HIS A 414 -0.10 -17.97 10.37
CA HIS A 414 0.75 -18.83 11.22
C HIS A 414 0.51 -20.34 11.06
N ARG A 415 -0.09 -20.76 9.94
CA ARG A 415 -0.35 -22.18 9.62
C ARG A 415 0.23 -22.56 8.27
N CYS A 416 0.69 -23.80 8.15
CA CYS A 416 1.24 -24.33 6.91
C CYS A 416 0.13 -24.98 6.08
N GLN A 417 -0.36 -24.27 5.07
CA GLN A 417 -1.54 -24.64 4.28
C GLN A 417 -1.15 -24.99 2.85
N ASN A 418 -1.98 -25.77 2.15
CA ASN A 418 -1.74 -26.06 0.73
C ASN A 418 -1.89 -24.79 -0.11
N VAL A 419 -1.09 -24.68 -1.18
CA VAL A 419 -1.12 -23.52 -2.10
C VAL A 419 -2.49 -23.32 -2.75
N SER A 420 -3.31 -24.37 -2.85
CA SER A 420 -4.71 -24.29 -3.29
C SER A 420 -5.57 -23.33 -2.46
N ALA A 421 -5.14 -22.96 -1.24
CA ALA A 421 -5.80 -21.96 -0.41
C ALA A 421 -5.65 -20.52 -0.92
N LEU A 422 -4.70 -20.25 -1.83
CA LEU A 422 -4.42 -18.92 -2.39
C LEU A 422 -5.35 -18.52 -3.56
N GLY A 423 -6.28 -19.39 -3.96
CA GLY A 423 -7.26 -19.09 -5.00
C GLY A 423 -6.92 -19.65 -6.38
N ASP A 424 -7.79 -19.34 -7.35
CA ASP A 424 -7.93 -20.05 -8.61
C ASP A 424 -6.92 -19.59 -9.68
N GLN A 425 -6.09 -20.51 -10.16
CA GLN A 425 -5.13 -20.27 -11.25
C GLN A 425 -5.76 -20.31 -12.65
N GLN A 426 -7.09 -20.40 -12.76
CA GLN A 426 -7.83 -20.42 -14.04
C GLN A 426 -7.44 -19.29 -15.00
N CYS A 427 -7.04 -18.13 -14.49
CA CYS A 427 -6.58 -16.99 -15.27
C CYS A 427 -5.44 -17.33 -16.25
N ARG A 428 -4.47 -18.17 -15.86
CA ARG A 428 -3.34 -18.57 -16.74
C ARG A 428 -3.80 -19.20 -18.06
N SER A 429 -4.89 -19.96 -18.03
CA SER A 429 -5.43 -20.59 -19.25
C SER A 429 -6.04 -19.59 -20.24
N LYS A 430 -6.40 -18.39 -19.77
CA LYS A 430 -7.06 -17.34 -20.57
C LYS A 430 -6.08 -16.40 -21.27
N CYS A 431 -4.79 -16.42 -20.89
CA CYS A 431 -3.77 -15.51 -21.41
C CYS A 431 -3.07 -16.03 -22.67
N HIS A 432 -3.59 -17.08 -23.31
CA HIS A 432 -3.09 -17.68 -24.57
C HIS A 432 -1.58 -17.97 -24.62
N GLY A 433 -0.92 -18.15 -23.47
CA GLY A 433 0.53 -18.37 -23.39
C GLY A 433 1.38 -17.12 -23.68
N HIS A 434 0.77 -15.94 -23.76
CA HIS A 434 1.40 -14.66 -24.08
C HIS A 434 1.28 -13.63 -22.94
N GLY A 435 1.08 -14.12 -21.72
CA GLY A 435 0.94 -13.28 -20.54
C GLY A 435 0.84 -14.06 -19.24
N VAL A 436 0.87 -13.31 -18.15
CA VAL A 436 0.77 -13.80 -16.77
C VAL A 436 -0.48 -13.25 -16.10
N CYS A 437 -0.89 -13.83 -14.97
CA CYS A 437 -2.03 -13.31 -14.24
C CYS A 437 -1.59 -12.28 -13.19
N ASN A 438 -2.26 -11.14 -13.14
CA ASN A 438 -2.10 -10.17 -12.08
C ASN A 438 -3.01 -10.48 -10.87
N ASN A 439 -2.87 -9.72 -9.80
CA ASN A 439 -3.62 -9.83 -8.55
C ASN A 439 -5.14 -9.59 -8.66
N HIS A 440 -5.63 -9.09 -9.80
CA HIS A 440 -7.05 -8.91 -10.08
C HIS A 440 -7.67 -10.08 -10.86
N GLY A 441 -6.88 -11.11 -11.19
CA GLY A 441 -7.35 -12.22 -12.01
C GLY A 441 -7.42 -11.91 -13.50
N HIS A 442 -6.73 -10.86 -13.97
CA HIS A 442 -6.65 -10.46 -15.37
C HIS A 442 -5.28 -10.77 -15.97
N CYS A 443 -5.23 -10.91 -17.30
CA CYS A 443 -3.98 -11.15 -18.01
C CYS A 443 -3.17 -9.87 -18.17
N HIS A 444 -1.93 -9.93 -17.71
CA HIS A 444 -0.89 -8.98 -18.03
C HIS A 444 -0.07 -9.53 -19.20
N CYS A 445 -0.25 -8.93 -20.38
CA CYS A 445 0.27 -9.42 -21.64
C CYS A 445 1.70 -8.94 -21.91
N GLU A 446 2.47 -9.82 -22.54
CA GLU A 446 3.81 -9.50 -23.03
C GLU A 446 3.75 -8.46 -24.16
N ARG A 447 4.85 -7.74 -24.36
CA ARG A 447 4.97 -6.76 -25.44
C ARG A 447 4.75 -7.45 -26.79
N GLY A 448 3.84 -6.89 -27.60
CA GLY A 448 3.40 -7.49 -28.85
C GLY A 448 1.99 -8.08 -28.78
N TRP A 449 1.42 -8.24 -27.58
CA TRP A 449 0.06 -8.74 -27.36
C TRP A 449 -0.80 -7.73 -26.60
N ALA A 450 -2.11 -7.78 -26.79
CA ALA A 450 -3.07 -6.89 -26.14
C ALA A 450 -3.93 -7.63 -25.10
N PRO A 451 -4.20 -7.01 -23.94
CA PRO A 451 -5.26 -7.47 -23.04
C PRO A 451 -6.64 -7.39 -23.74
N PRO A 452 -7.65 -8.17 -23.31
CA PRO A 452 -7.75 -8.89 -22.03
C PRO A 452 -7.23 -10.33 -22.01
N THR A 453 -7.01 -10.96 -23.17
CA THR A 453 -6.68 -12.40 -23.29
C THR A 453 -5.31 -12.67 -23.89
N CYS A 454 -4.57 -11.64 -24.31
CA CYS A 454 -3.29 -11.76 -25.01
C CYS A 454 -3.36 -12.58 -26.30
N GLU A 455 -4.51 -12.56 -27.00
CA GLU A 455 -4.71 -13.25 -28.28
C GLU A 455 -4.44 -12.34 -29.50
N SER A 456 -4.65 -11.04 -29.37
CA SER A 456 -4.48 -10.08 -30.45
C SER A 456 -3.18 -9.28 -30.31
N PRO A 457 -2.58 -8.78 -31.40
CA PRO A 457 -1.41 -7.91 -31.33
C PRO A 457 -1.66 -6.61 -30.53
N GLY A 458 -0.66 -6.16 -29.76
CA GLY A 458 -0.80 -4.99 -28.88
C GLY A 458 0.52 -4.44 -28.31
N VAL A 459 0.40 -3.44 -27.44
CA VAL A 459 1.55 -2.80 -26.77
C VAL A 459 1.99 -3.49 -25.47
N GLY A 460 1.28 -4.55 -25.04
CA GLY A 460 1.47 -5.22 -23.75
C GLY A 460 0.61 -4.61 -22.64
N GLY A 461 0.87 -5.05 -21.40
CA GLY A 461 0.21 -4.55 -20.19
C GLY A 461 -1.08 -5.28 -19.86
N SER A 462 -1.87 -4.71 -18.96
CA SER A 462 -3.16 -5.27 -18.51
C SER A 462 -4.25 -4.23 -18.64
N GLN A 463 -5.51 -4.66 -18.49
CA GLN A 463 -6.63 -3.74 -18.30
C GLN A 463 -6.46 -2.89 -17.03
N ASP A 464 -5.71 -3.40 -16.05
CA ASP A 464 -5.50 -2.75 -14.75
C ASP A 464 -4.20 -1.92 -14.69
N SER A 465 -3.19 -2.30 -15.48
CA SER A 465 -1.84 -1.71 -15.47
C SER A 465 -1.59 -0.71 -16.61
N GLY A 466 -2.63 -0.35 -17.36
CA GLY A 466 -2.52 0.39 -18.62
C GLY A 466 -2.00 -0.44 -19.80
N GLY A 467 -2.20 0.07 -21.02
CA GLY A 467 -1.84 -0.64 -22.27
C GLY A 467 -2.91 -0.60 -23.37
N SER A 468 -4.07 -0.03 -23.13
CA SER A 468 -5.12 0.13 -24.13
C SER A 468 -4.98 1.46 -24.88
N ALA A 469 -4.16 1.48 -25.93
CA ALA A 469 -4.55 2.31 -27.07
C ALA A 469 -5.86 1.71 -27.59
N LEU A 470 -7.00 2.36 -27.31
CA LEU A 470 -8.23 2.11 -28.06
C LEU A 470 -7.82 1.93 -29.53
N PRO A 471 -8.14 0.80 -30.17
CA PRO A 471 -7.74 0.58 -31.54
C PRO A 471 -8.21 1.80 -32.31
N THR A 472 -7.30 2.59 -32.87
CA THR A 472 -7.64 3.75 -33.69
C THR A 472 -8.65 3.36 -34.78
N ALA A 473 -8.65 2.08 -35.17
CA ALA A 473 -9.65 1.43 -36.00
C ALA A 473 -11.11 1.50 -35.46
N LEU A 474 -11.36 1.36 -34.16
CA LEU A 474 -12.70 1.47 -33.56
C LEU A 474 -13.21 2.92 -33.54
N LEU A 475 -12.34 3.88 -33.23
CA LEU A 475 -12.64 5.31 -33.31
C LEU A 475 -12.84 5.76 -34.77
N LEU A 476 -11.98 5.33 -35.69
CA LEU A 476 -12.10 5.61 -37.12
C LEU A 476 -13.34 4.96 -37.73
N SER A 477 -13.69 3.73 -37.35
CA SER A 477 -14.91 3.07 -37.83
C SER A 477 -16.18 3.69 -37.25
N ALA A 478 -16.17 4.14 -35.99
CA ALA A 478 -17.27 4.90 -35.41
C ALA A 478 -17.44 6.26 -36.11
N LEU A 479 -16.35 6.99 -36.37
CA LEU A 479 -16.36 8.26 -37.10
C LEU A 479 -16.81 8.09 -38.55
N LEU A 480 -16.35 7.04 -39.23
CA LEU A 480 -16.76 6.71 -40.60
C LEU A 480 -18.24 6.30 -40.66
N GLY A 481 -18.71 5.56 -39.65
CA GLY A 481 -20.12 5.21 -39.49
C GLY A 481 -20.99 6.45 -39.27
N LEU A 482 -20.53 7.39 -38.45
CA LEU A 482 -21.24 8.66 -38.21
C LEU A 482 -21.29 9.52 -39.49
N ALA A 483 -20.18 9.59 -40.22
CA ALA A 483 -20.09 10.33 -41.49
C ALA A 483 -21.00 9.71 -42.57
N LEU A 484 -21.07 8.38 -42.68
CA LEU A 484 -21.98 7.68 -43.59
C LEU A 484 -23.45 7.90 -43.20
N ALA A 485 -23.78 7.85 -41.90
CA ALA A 485 -25.13 8.12 -41.42
C ALA A 485 -25.57 9.56 -41.72
N LEU A 486 -24.70 10.55 -41.48
CA LEU A 486 -24.94 11.95 -41.83
C LEU A 486 -25.10 12.13 -43.35
N GLY A 487 -24.25 11.49 -44.15
CA GLY A 487 -24.36 11.49 -45.61
C GLY A 487 -25.68 10.91 -46.13
N LEU A 488 -26.12 9.77 -45.57
CA LEU A 488 -27.40 9.14 -45.90
C LEU A 488 -28.61 10.00 -45.47
N CYS A 489 -28.54 10.65 -44.32
CA CYS A 489 -29.56 11.60 -43.85
C CYS A 489 -29.65 12.82 -44.78
N CYS A 490 -28.52 13.40 -45.19
CA CYS A 490 -28.47 14.50 -46.14
C CYS A 490 -29.03 14.09 -47.52
N ALA A 491 -28.67 12.91 -48.02
CA ALA A 491 -29.17 12.38 -49.29
C ALA A 491 -30.68 12.09 -49.25
N ARG A 492 -31.19 11.51 -48.15
CA ARG A 492 -32.64 11.33 -47.93
C ARG A 492 -33.37 12.67 -47.86
N ARG A 493 -32.81 13.67 -47.17
CA ARG A 493 -33.39 15.02 -47.08
C ARG A 493 -33.44 15.71 -48.44
N ALA A 494 -32.37 15.62 -49.24
CA ALA A 494 -32.34 16.13 -50.61
C ALA A 494 -33.34 15.39 -51.53
N GLY A 495 -33.47 14.06 -51.38
CA GLY A 495 -34.45 13.25 -52.12
C GLY A 495 -35.89 13.57 -51.75
N LEU A 496 -36.18 13.78 -50.47
CA LEU A 496 -37.50 14.23 -49.98
C LEU A 496 -37.84 15.62 -50.53
N HIS A 497 -36.86 16.53 -50.50
CA HIS A 497 -37.01 17.89 -51.04
C HIS A 497 -37.27 17.88 -52.56
N LYS A 498 -36.58 17.00 -53.30
CA LYS A 498 -36.80 16.84 -54.75
C LYS A 498 -38.19 16.27 -55.07
N ARG A 499 -38.69 15.33 -54.26
CA ARG A 499 -40.07 14.80 -54.37
C ARG A 499 -41.13 15.83 -53.98
N LEU A 500 -40.86 16.65 -52.95
CA LEU A 500 -41.75 17.74 -52.53
C LEU A 500 -41.81 18.87 -53.59
N CYS A 501 -40.69 19.27 -54.21
CA CYS A 501 -40.71 20.23 -55.34
C CYS A 501 -41.42 19.65 -56.59
N GLN A 502 -41.57 18.32 -56.74
CA GLN A 502 -42.32 17.73 -57.86
C GLN A 502 -43.84 17.66 -57.63
N LEU A 503 -44.29 17.67 -56.37
CA LEU A 503 -45.71 17.70 -56.00
C LEU A 503 -46.30 19.13 -56.01
N GLY A 504 -45.45 20.16 -55.89
CA GLY A 504 -45.83 21.55 -56.00
C GLY A 504 -45.85 22.05 -57.45
N LYS A 505 -47.01 22.02 -58.11
CA LYS A 505 -47.27 22.91 -59.27
C LYS A 505 -47.38 24.35 -58.73
N GLY A 506 -46.27 25.06 -58.66
CA GLY A 506 -46.26 26.47 -58.27
C GLY A 506 -44.89 26.96 -57.84
N THR A 507 -44.13 27.48 -58.80
CA THR A 507 -43.06 28.49 -58.69
C THR A 507 -42.18 28.57 -57.43
N SER A 508 -40.88 28.40 -57.68
CA SER A 508 -39.72 28.83 -56.87
C SER A 508 -39.16 27.83 -55.85
N CYS A 509 -38.42 26.84 -56.34
CA CYS A 509 -37.29 26.27 -55.61
C CYS A 509 -36.00 26.95 -56.16
N GLN A 510 -35.76 28.22 -55.80
CA GLN A 510 -34.48 28.92 -56.06
C GLN A 510 -33.64 29.05 -54.78
N TYR A 511 -32.37 28.67 -54.92
CA TYR A 511 -31.33 28.53 -53.90
C TYR A 511 -30.92 29.88 -53.28
N ARG A 512 -30.54 29.85 -52.00
CA ARG A 512 -29.43 30.66 -51.47
C ARG A 512 -28.44 29.74 -50.79
#